data_AF-A0A271IXG5-F1
#
_entry.id   AF-A0A271IXG5-F1
#
_cell.length_a   1.000
_cell.length_b   1.000
_cell.length_c   1.000
_cell.angle_alpha   90.00
_cell.angle_beta   90.00
_cell.angle_gamma   90.00
#
_symmetry.space_group_name_H-M   'P 1'
#
loop_
_entity.id
_entity.type
_entity.pdbx_description
1 polymer ?
#
loop_
_entity_poly.entity_id
_entity_poly.type
_entity_poly.pdbx_seq_one_letter_code
_entity_poly.pdbx_strand_id
1 'polypeptide(L)'
;MKRFFRANGAHRRLEGWPLVFTVLTTLAILVGTVVEFAPIFLVGGAVEPIETLEPYSPLELAGRDLYIAEGCNNCHSQQVRPFQDEEMRYGPYSVAGEGAYETPHLWGSKRTGPDLARLGGKYPDLWHVRHMEDPRSTSPRSIMPRYPHLLTTPVSLDDLPGKMRGLRRLGVPYTDAQIASAVADARAQADTIAAGVAAQGGPERLADREITALVAYLQRLGVDRARAIDAERTRAEGDLEAHEVQEIYETTFGEGEGPEVREDPNPETDMEIGPPPTPATDTAP
;
A
#
# COMPACT_ATOMS: atom_id res chain seq x y z
N MET A 1 17.33 -8.27 -50.93
CA MET A 1 16.92 -9.57 -50.32
C MET A 1 17.40 -10.82 -51.05
N LYS A 2 17.21 -10.98 -52.38
CA LYS A 2 17.58 -12.23 -53.11
C LYS A 2 19.06 -12.66 -53.02
N ARG A 3 20.00 -11.75 -52.72
CA ARG A 3 21.44 -12.06 -52.50
C ARG A 3 21.75 -12.63 -51.10
N PHE A 4 20.89 -12.39 -50.11
CA PHE A 4 21.13 -12.78 -48.71
C PHE A 4 20.83 -14.27 -48.47
N PHE A 5 19.77 -14.80 -49.10
CA PHE A 5 19.25 -16.17 -48.93
C PHE A 5 19.73 -17.19 -49.98
N ARG A 6 20.81 -16.92 -50.72
CA ARG A 6 21.43 -17.92 -51.61
C ARG A 6 22.12 -19.02 -50.79
N ALA A 7 22.25 -20.22 -51.36
CA ALA A 7 22.90 -21.37 -50.71
C ALA A 7 24.34 -21.11 -50.21
N ASN A 8 25.06 -20.14 -50.80
CA ASN A 8 26.38 -19.64 -50.36
C ASN A 8 26.36 -18.12 -50.06
N GLY A 9 25.21 -17.58 -49.67
CA GLY A 9 25.00 -16.15 -49.39
C GLY A 9 25.55 -15.69 -48.04
N ALA A 10 25.40 -14.40 -47.75
CA ALA A 10 25.84 -13.80 -46.48
C ALA A 10 25.24 -14.49 -45.24
N HIS A 11 24.01 -15.03 -45.35
CA HIS A 11 23.36 -15.81 -44.29
C HIS A 11 24.16 -17.07 -43.93
N ARG A 12 24.46 -17.94 -44.93
CA ARG A 12 25.25 -19.17 -44.75
C ARG A 12 26.65 -18.89 -44.17
N ARG A 13 27.25 -17.75 -44.50
CA ARG A 13 28.55 -17.32 -43.97
C ARG A 13 28.50 -16.87 -42.51
N LEU A 14 27.42 -16.18 -42.11
CA LEU A 14 27.20 -15.80 -40.71
C LEU A 14 26.92 -17.04 -39.84
N GLU A 15 26.13 -17.99 -40.33
CA GLU A 15 25.89 -19.28 -39.65
C GLU A 15 27.18 -20.11 -39.48
N GLY A 16 28.11 -19.99 -40.43
CA GLY A 16 29.40 -20.68 -40.37
C GLY A 16 30.43 -20.04 -39.41
N TRP A 17 30.17 -18.85 -38.89
CA TRP A 17 31.08 -18.08 -38.02
C TRP A 17 30.49 -17.91 -36.62
N PRO A 18 30.61 -18.94 -35.76
CA PRO A 18 29.89 -18.98 -34.48
C PRO A 18 30.20 -17.76 -33.58
N LEU A 19 31.45 -17.30 -33.53
CA LEU A 19 31.84 -16.13 -32.73
C LEU A 19 31.17 -14.84 -33.21
N VAL A 20 31.12 -14.60 -34.53
CA VAL A 20 30.49 -13.40 -35.10
C VAL A 20 29.00 -13.43 -34.87
N PHE A 21 28.36 -14.59 -35.07
CA PHE A 21 26.94 -14.76 -34.81
C PHE A 21 26.58 -14.51 -33.35
N THR A 22 27.34 -15.09 -32.39
CA THR A 22 27.14 -14.85 -30.96
C THR A 22 27.24 -13.36 -30.61
N VAL A 23 28.26 -12.64 -31.10
CA VAL A 23 28.40 -11.20 -30.84
C VAL A 23 27.20 -10.42 -31.36
N LEU A 24 26.76 -10.69 -32.60
CA LEU A 24 25.60 -10.00 -33.18
C LEU A 24 24.30 -10.29 -32.41
N THR A 25 24.09 -11.53 -31.97
CA THR A 25 22.92 -11.89 -31.15
C THR A 25 22.98 -11.23 -29.77
N THR A 26 24.14 -11.22 -29.12
CA THR A 26 24.30 -10.52 -27.83
C THR A 26 24.02 -9.03 -27.98
N LEU A 27 24.55 -8.38 -29.02
CA LEU A 27 24.24 -6.96 -29.29
C LEU A 27 22.75 -6.74 -29.53
N ALA A 28 22.08 -7.61 -30.28
CA ALA A 28 20.65 -7.51 -30.51
C ALA A 28 19.82 -7.60 -29.21
N ILE A 29 20.19 -8.53 -28.31
CA ILE A 29 19.57 -8.67 -26.98
C ILE A 29 19.81 -7.41 -26.14
N LEU A 30 21.07 -6.92 -26.09
CA LEU A 30 21.43 -5.74 -25.30
C LEU A 30 20.69 -4.48 -25.76
N VAL A 31 20.47 -4.31 -27.07
CA VAL A 31 19.68 -3.19 -27.59
C VAL A 31 18.25 -3.24 -27.05
N GLY A 32 17.59 -4.40 -27.10
CA GLY A 32 16.25 -4.57 -26.52
C GLY A 32 16.22 -4.25 -25.02
N THR A 33 17.17 -4.81 -24.26
CA THR A 33 17.28 -4.54 -22.82
C THR A 33 17.50 -3.06 -22.52
N VAL A 34 18.38 -2.37 -23.25
CA VAL A 34 18.62 -0.94 -23.02
C VAL A 34 17.38 -0.12 -23.36
N VAL A 35 16.70 -0.40 -24.47
CA VAL A 35 15.50 0.34 -24.89
C VAL A 35 14.35 0.17 -23.90
N GLU A 36 14.16 -1.03 -23.32
CA GLU A 36 13.10 -1.28 -22.35
C GLU A 36 13.42 -0.74 -20.95
N PHE A 37 14.65 -0.93 -20.45
CA PHE A 37 15.01 -0.60 -19.07
C PHE A 37 15.53 0.83 -18.90
N ALA A 38 16.25 1.40 -19.86
CA ALA A 38 16.85 2.72 -19.68
C ALA A 38 15.82 3.83 -19.39
N PRO A 39 14.65 3.89 -20.05
CA PRO A 39 13.65 4.93 -19.76
C PRO A 39 13.15 4.90 -18.32
N ILE A 40 13.03 3.72 -17.71
CA ILE A 40 12.57 3.54 -16.33
C ILE A 40 13.51 4.25 -15.33
N PHE A 41 14.82 4.22 -15.59
CA PHE A 41 15.81 4.85 -14.71
C PHE A 41 16.12 6.32 -15.07
N LEU A 42 15.96 6.70 -16.34
CA LEU A 42 16.33 8.04 -16.84
C LEU A 42 15.19 9.07 -16.72
N VAL A 43 13.95 8.63 -16.88
CA VAL A 43 12.78 9.45 -16.61
C VAL A 43 12.45 9.21 -15.14
N GLY A 44 12.99 10.05 -14.25
CA GLY A 44 12.96 9.90 -12.78
C GLY A 44 11.57 9.97 -12.12
N GLY A 45 10.62 9.18 -12.61
CA GLY A 45 9.24 9.10 -12.15
C GLY A 45 8.63 7.71 -12.30
N ALA A 46 9.46 6.66 -12.42
CA ALA A 46 8.94 5.31 -12.66
C ALA A 46 7.98 4.83 -11.56
N VAL A 47 8.17 5.26 -10.30
CA VAL A 47 7.22 5.00 -9.21
C VAL A 47 7.39 6.05 -8.10
N GLU A 48 6.75 7.21 -8.20
CA GLU A 48 6.64 8.09 -7.02
C GLU A 48 5.67 7.44 -6.03
N PRO A 49 6.05 7.29 -4.74
CA PRO A 49 5.12 6.84 -3.71
C PRO A 49 3.85 7.69 -3.71
N ILE A 50 2.69 7.06 -3.50
CA ILE A 50 1.49 7.83 -3.18
C ILE A 50 1.74 8.59 -1.86
N GLU A 51 1.12 9.78 -1.70
CA GLU A 51 1.38 10.65 -0.54
C GLU A 51 1.14 9.97 0.82
N THR A 52 0.20 9.02 0.85
CA THR A 52 -0.19 8.26 2.03
C THR A 52 0.62 6.97 2.22
N LEU A 53 1.62 6.70 1.37
CA LEU A 53 2.36 5.44 1.40
C LEU A 53 3.28 5.38 2.62
N GLU A 54 2.99 4.43 3.49
CA GLU A 54 3.83 4.13 4.65
C GLU A 54 4.59 2.81 4.45
N PRO A 55 5.89 2.74 4.81
CA PRO A 55 6.60 1.47 4.88
C PRO A 55 5.85 0.45 5.72
N TYR A 56 5.91 -0.82 5.34
CA TYR A 56 5.33 -1.91 6.12
C TYR A 56 5.82 -1.88 7.57
N SER A 57 4.91 -2.16 8.50
CA SER A 57 5.30 -2.41 9.88
C SER A 57 6.24 -3.64 9.97
N PRO A 58 7.02 -3.78 11.06
CA PRO A 58 7.88 -4.94 11.22
C PRO A 58 7.13 -6.29 11.19
N LEU A 59 5.91 -6.37 11.75
CA LEU A 59 5.10 -7.59 11.69
C LEU A 59 4.52 -7.84 10.29
N GLU A 60 4.10 -6.79 9.60
CA GLU A 60 3.64 -6.86 8.20
C GLU A 60 4.75 -7.33 7.26
N LEU A 61 6.00 -6.91 7.50
CA LEU A 61 7.16 -7.43 6.76
C LEU A 61 7.34 -8.94 6.97
N ALA A 62 7.26 -9.42 8.22
CA ALA A 62 7.32 -10.86 8.49
C ALA A 62 6.17 -11.62 7.80
N GLY A 63 4.96 -11.07 7.86
CA GLY A 63 3.78 -11.63 7.19
C GLY A 63 3.90 -11.67 5.67
N ARG A 64 4.53 -10.66 5.08
CA ARG A 64 4.83 -10.59 3.65
C ARG A 64 5.84 -11.64 3.22
N ASP A 65 6.89 -11.84 4.01
CA ASP A 65 7.87 -12.89 3.74
C ASP A 65 7.21 -14.28 3.81
N LEU A 66 6.29 -14.49 4.76
CA LEU A 66 5.49 -15.71 4.84
C LEU A 66 4.56 -15.87 3.62
N TYR A 67 3.91 -14.80 3.18
CA TYR A 67 3.10 -14.81 1.95
C TYR A 67 3.90 -15.27 0.73
N ILE A 68 5.17 -14.86 0.64
CA ILE A 68 6.10 -15.30 -0.40
C ILE A 68 6.52 -16.76 -0.18
N ALA A 69 6.90 -17.14 1.04
CA ALA A 69 7.37 -18.47 1.39
C ALA A 69 6.31 -19.56 1.13
N GLU A 70 5.05 -19.26 1.45
CA GLU A 70 3.89 -20.13 1.19
C GLU A 70 3.44 -20.12 -0.27
N GLY A 71 4.01 -19.24 -1.11
CA GLY A 71 3.73 -19.17 -2.54
C GLY A 71 2.32 -18.65 -2.86
N CYS A 72 1.74 -17.83 -1.99
CA CYS A 72 0.39 -17.26 -2.17
C CYS A 72 0.28 -16.45 -3.47
N ASN A 73 1.37 -15.80 -3.88
CA ASN A 73 1.51 -15.05 -5.14
C ASN A 73 1.33 -15.91 -6.42
N ASN A 74 1.41 -17.24 -6.31
CA ASN A 74 1.14 -18.14 -7.44
C ASN A 74 -0.36 -18.32 -7.73
N CYS A 75 -1.22 -18.00 -6.76
CA CYS A 75 -2.67 -18.13 -6.88
C CYS A 75 -3.39 -16.79 -6.81
N HIS A 76 -2.78 -15.79 -6.15
CA HIS A 76 -3.37 -14.49 -5.88
C HIS A 76 -2.52 -13.38 -6.49
N SER A 77 -3.18 -12.53 -7.27
CA SER A 77 -2.58 -11.27 -7.71
C SER A 77 -2.81 -10.17 -6.69
N GLN A 78 -1.96 -9.14 -6.76
CA GLN A 78 -2.08 -7.90 -6.00
C GLN A 78 -1.95 -6.72 -6.96
N GLN A 79 -2.75 -6.75 -8.03
CA GLN A 79 -2.74 -5.72 -9.07
C GLN A 79 -4.12 -5.70 -9.72
N VAL A 80 -4.97 -4.75 -9.30
CA VAL A 80 -6.26 -4.51 -9.93
C VAL A 80 -6.02 -3.76 -11.23
N ARG A 81 -6.59 -4.25 -12.34
CA ARG A 81 -6.45 -3.63 -13.67
C ARG A 81 -7.50 -2.52 -13.84
N PRO A 82 -7.22 -1.50 -14.68
CA PRO A 82 -8.13 -0.36 -14.91
C PRO A 82 -9.28 -0.75 -15.86
N PHE A 83 -10.05 -1.75 -15.45
CA PHE A 83 -11.28 -2.14 -16.11
C PHE A 83 -12.43 -2.02 -15.12
N GLN A 84 -13.57 -1.56 -15.61
CA GLN A 84 -14.75 -1.33 -14.78
C GLN A 84 -15.20 -2.59 -14.02
N ASP A 85 -15.13 -3.77 -14.65
CA ASP A 85 -15.53 -5.03 -14.03
C ASP A 85 -14.56 -5.48 -12.91
N GLU A 86 -13.28 -5.13 -13.02
CA GLU A 86 -12.31 -5.34 -11.95
C GLU A 86 -12.53 -4.38 -10.80
N GLU A 87 -12.77 -3.11 -11.10
CA GLU A 87 -12.99 -2.10 -10.09
C GLU A 87 -14.26 -2.37 -9.28
N MET A 88 -15.34 -2.79 -9.92
CA MET A 88 -16.56 -3.21 -9.23
C MET A 88 -16.34 -4.43 -8.33
N ARG A 89 -15.41 -5.33 -8.70
CA ARG A 89 -15.16 -6.57 -7.97
C ARG A 89 -14.20 -6.39 -6.79
N TYR A 90 -13.11 -5.67 -7.01
CA TYR A 90 -12.00 -5.57 -6.07
C TYR A 90 -11.88 -4.19 -5.44
N GLY A 91 -12.43 -3.15 -6.06
CA GLY A 91 -12.21 -1.76 -5.70
C GLY A 91 -11.23 -1.07 -6.66
N PRO A 92 -10.80 0.16 -6.35
CA PRO A 92 -10.04 1.02 -7.25
C PRO A 92 -8.80 0.35 -7.87
N TYR A 93 -8.59 0.56 -9.18
CA TYR A 93 -7.46 -0.01 -9.92
C TYR A 93 -6.11 0.35 -9.28
N SER A 94 -5.10 -0.52 -9.37
CA SER A 94 -3.81 -0.24 -8.71
C SER A 94 -2.94 0.72 -9.53
N VAL A 95 -2.30 1.66 -8.85
CA VAL A 95 -1.33 2.59 -9.45
C VAL A 95 0.09 2.21 -9.06
N ALA A 96 1.06 2.60 -9.89
CA ALA A 96 2.47 2.28 -9.68
C ALA A 96 2.94 2.66 -8.26
N GLY A 97 2.58 3.86 -7.80
CA GLY A 97 3.02 4.42 -6.51
C GLY A 97 2.67 3.60 -5.27
N GLU A 98 1.69 2.69 -5.35
CA GLU A 98 1.35 1.80 -4.23
C GLU A 98 2.44 0.76 -3.94
N GLY A 99 3.15 0.33 -4.98
CA GLY A 99 4.20 -0.69 -4.90
C GLY A 99 5.60 -0.12 -4.70
N ALA A 100 5.76 1.19 -4.44
CA ALA A 100 7.06 1.85 -4.43
C ALA A 100 8.04 1.25 -3.40
N TYR A 101 7.52 0.76 -2.27
CA TYR A 101 8.33 0.12 -1.22
C TYR A 101 8.36 -1.42 -1.32
N GLU A 102 7.72 -2.02 -2.32
CA GLU A 102 7.71 -3.47 -2.48
C GLU A 102 8.98 -4.00 -3.14
N THR A 103 9.73 -4.82 -2.39
CA THR A 103 10.89 -5.52 -2.91
C THR A 103 10.87 -7.00 -2.49
N PRO A 104 10.74 -7.95 -3.43
CA PRO A 104 10.33 -7.78 -4.84
C PRO A 104 8.82 -7.50 -4.96
N HIS A 105 8.35 -6.91 -6.06
CA HIS A 105 6.90 -6.70 -6.28
C HIS A 105 6.08 -8.00 -6.21
N LEU A 106 4.82 -7.93 -5.75
CA LEU A 106 3.93 -9.09 -5.59
C LEU A 106 2.65 -9.04 -6.43
N TRP A 107 2.67 -8.30 -7.54
CA TRP A 107 1.54 -8.11 -8.47
C TRP A 107 0.85 -9.43 -8.90
N GLY A 108 1.60 -10.52 -8.93
CA GLY A 108 1.13 -11.85 -9.34
C GLY A 108 0.93 -11.96 -10.86
N SER A 109 0.93 -13.20 -11.36
CA SER A 109 0.78 -13.49 -12.79
C SER A 109 -0.43 -14.38 -13.10
N LYS A 110 -1.10 -14.87 -12.06
CA LYS A 110 -2.22 -15.80 -12.15
C LYS A 110 -3.26 -15.52 -11.06
N ARG A 111 -4.53 -15.75 -11.39
CA ARG A 111 -5.68 -15.65 -10.49
C ARG A 111 -6.40 -16.99 -10.41
N THR A 112 -5.90 -17.87 -9.56
CA THR A 112 -6.64 -19.07 -9.12
C THR A 112 -7.58 -18.71 -7.97
N GLY A 113 -7.11 -17.85 -7.07
CA GLY A 113 -7.95 -17.13 -6.12
C GLY A 113 -8.22 -15.69 -6.58
N PRO A 114 -9.02 -14.92 -5.81
CA PRO A 114 -9.30 -13.51 -6.09
C PRO A 114 -8.05 -12.63 -5.96
N ASP A 115 -8.09 -11.44 -6.55
CA ASP A 115 -7.08 -10.39 -6.32
C ASP A 115 -7.16 -9.89 -4.87
N LEU A 116 -5.99 -9.64 -4.25
CA LEU A 116 -5.87 -9.25 -2.85
C LEU A 116 -5.40 -7.81 -2.64
N ALA A 117 -5.18 -7.01 -3.68
CA ALA A 117 -4.64 -5.66 -3.56
C ALA A 117 -5.50 -4.71 -2.71
N ARG A 118 -6.76 -5.06 -2.45
CA ARG A 118 -7.75 -4.30 -1.69
C ARG A 118 -8.39 -5.13 -0.57
N LEU A 119 -7.63 -6.08 -0.03
CA LEU A 119 -8.12 -7.00 0.99
C LEU A 119 -8.23 -6.33 2.38
N GLY A 120 -7.39 -5.33 2.65
CA GLY A 120 -7.30 -4.70 3.95
C GLY A 120 -8.64 -4.16 4.45
N GLY A 121 -9.03 -4.56 5.66
CA GLY A 121 -10.29 -4.17 6.30
C GLY A 121 -11.55 -4.84 5.73
N LYS A 122 -11.45 -5.65 4.66
CA LYS A 122 -12.62 -6.29 4.04
C LYS A 122 -13.21 -7.42 4.88
N TYR A 123 -12.36 -8.13 5.62
CA TYR A 123 -12.75 -9.22 6.51
C TYR A 123 -12.09 -9.04 7.88
N PRO A 124 -12.72 -9.50 8.98
CA PRO A 124 -12.10 -9.42 10.30
C PRO A 124 -10.93 -10.39 10.42
N ASP A 125 -9.99 -10.12 11.32
CA ASP A 125 -8.80 -10.95 11.55
C ASP A 125 -9.13 -12.43 11.79
N LEU A 126 -10.19 -12.71 12.56
CA LEU A 126 -10.66 -14.07 12.80
C LEU A 126 -11.10 -14.79 11.52
N TRP A 127 -11.67 -14.07 10.54
CA TRP A 127 -12.02 -14.65 9.26
C TRP A 127 -10.76 -15.12 8.52
N HIS A 128 -9.68 -14.33 8.54
CA HIS A 128 -8.42 -14.71 7.93
C HIS A 128 -7.81 -15.94 8.62
N VAL A 129 -7.81 -15.97 9.96
CA VAL A 129 -7.34 -17.15 10.73
C VAL A 129 -8.11 -18.41 10.33
N ARG A 130 -9.45 -18.35 10.32
CA ARG A 130 -10.30 -19.50 9.93
C ARG A 130 -10.15 -19.88 8.46
N HIS A 131 -9.99 -18.89 7.58
CA HIS A 131 -9.77 -19.12 6.16
C HIS A 131 -8.44 -19.84 5.92
N MET A 132 -7.36 -19.47 6.61
CA MET A 132 -6.08 -20.18 6.48
C MET A 132 -6.12 -21.57 7.10
N GLU A 133 -6.81 -21.75 8.24
CA GLU A 133 -6.99 -23.06 8.86
C GLU A 133 -7.79 -24.02 7.96
N ASP A 134 -8.93 -23.55 7.43
CA ASP A 134 -9.72 -24.26 6.42
C ASP A 134 -10.49 -23.29 5.52
N PRO A 135 -10.03 -23.06 4.28
CA PRO A 135 -10.67 -22.12 3.35
C PRO A 135 -12.14 -22.45 3.04
N ARG A 136 -12.54 -23.71 3.17
CA ARG A 136 -13.93 -24.15 2.91
C ARG A 136 -14.89 -23.76 4.03
N SER A 137 -14.38 -23.47 5.23
CA SER A 137 -15.19 -23.02 6.36
C SER A 137 -15.78 -21.62 6.14
N THR A 138 -15.05 -20.76 5.43
CA THR A 138 -15.45 -19.38 5.15
C THR A 138 -15.85 -19.15 3.69
N SER A 139 -15.33 -19.96 2.77
CA SER A 139 -15.66 -19.90 1.34
C SER A 139 -16.04 -21.30 0.83
N PRO A 140 -17.33 -21.66 0.84
CA PRO A 140 -17.78 -22.96 0.35
C PRO A 140 -17.31 -23.22 -1.08
N ARG A 141 -16.70 -24.38 -1.31
CA ARG A 141 -16.04 -24.79 -2.58
C ARG A 141 -14.72 -24.07 -2.90
N SER A 142 -14.07 -23.46 -1.91
CA SER A 142 -12.70 -22.99 -2.08
C SER A 142 -11.78 -24.14 -2.50
N ILE A 143 -10.93 -23.85 -3.50
CA ILE A 143 -9.86 -24.75 -3.97
C ILE A 143 -8.50 -24.38 -3.35
N MET A 144 -8.46 -23.36 -2.49
CA MET A 144 -7.25 -22.94 -1.79
C MET A 144 -6.77 -24.06 -0.85
N PRO A 145 -5.46 -24.36 -0.80
CA PRO A 145 -4.89 -25.28 0.18
C PRO A 145 -5.14 -24.82 1.62
N ARG A 146 -5.09 -25.76 2.57
CA ARG A 146 -5.10 -25.41 4.00
C ARG A 146 -3.69 -25.06 4.45
N TYR A 147 -3.58 -24.11 5.37
CA TYR A 147 -2.33 -23.71 6.02
C TYR A 147 -2.46 -23.80 7.56
N PRO A 148 -2.84 -24.97 8.12
CA PRO A 148 -3.05 -25.09 9.57
C PRO A 148 -1.73 -24.99 10.35
N HIS A 149 -0.58 -25.24 9.71
CA HIS A 149 0.73 -25.11 10.35
C HIS A 149 1.01 -23.68 10.79
N LEU A 150 0.52 -22.67 10.08
CA LEU A 150 0.69 -21.25 10.45
C LEU A 150 0.12 -20.92 11.84
N LEU A 151 -0.87 -21.68 12.32
CA LEU A 151 -1.45 -21.51 13.65
C LEU A 151 -0.56 -22.10 14.75
N THR A 152 0.40 -22.95 14.40
CA THR A 152 1.26 -23.68 15.35
C THR A 152 2.72 -23.25 15.27
N THR A 153 3.21 -22.86 14.09
CA THR A 153 4.60 -22.47 13.87
C THR A 153 4.87 -21.11 14.52
N PRO A 154 5.97 -20.98 15.29
CA PRO A 154 6.34 -19.71 15.87
C PRO A 154 6.89 -18.75 14.79
N VAL A 155 6.50 -17.47 14.86
CA VAL A 155 7.03 -16.45 13.95
C VAL A 155 8.44 -16.02 14.37
N SER A 156 9.36 -15.97 13.39
CA SER A 156 10.70 -15.42 13.59
C SER A 156 10.68 -13.89 13.45
N LEU A 157 11.04 -13.18 14.53
CA LEU A 157 11.09 -11.71 14.54
C LEU A 157 12.52 -11.15 14.67
N ASP A 158 13.49 -12.01 14.99
CA ASP A 158 14.85 -11.57 15.36
C ASP A 158 15.64 -10.96 14.19
N ASP A 159 15.25 -11.29 12.95
CA ASP A 159 15.89 -10.81 11.73
C ASP A 159 15.30 -9.49 11.21
N LEU A 160 14.20 -8.99 11.79
CA LEU A 160 13.50 -7.79 11.36
C LEU A 160 14.39 -6.54 11.31
N PRO A 161 15.22 -6.23 12.33
CA PRO A 161 16.13 -5.08 12.23
C PRO A 161 17.11 -5.19 11.06
N GLY A 162 17.57 -6.41 10.76
CA GLY A 162 18.45 -6.68 9.62
C GLY A 162 17.76 -6.44 8.28
N LYS A 163 16.52 -6.94 8.15
CA LYS A 163 15.68 -6.76 6.96
C LYS A 163 15.35 -5.29 6.71
N MET A 164 14.89 -4.57 7.72
CA MET A 164 14.56 -3.14 7.60
C MET A 164 15.79 -2.31 7.21
N ARG A 165 16.98 -2.61 7.74
CA ARG A 165 18.23 -2.00 7.28
C ARG A 165 18.53 -2.31 5.81
N GLY A 166 18.25 -3.53 5.36
CA GLY A 166 18.37 -3.94 3.96
C GLY A 166 17.44 -3.14 3.05
N LEU A 167 16.14 -3.10 3.38
CA LEU A 167 15.13 -2.34 2.67
C LEU A 167 15.44 -0.83 2.65
N ARG A 168 15.99 -0.30 3.75
CA ARG A 168 16.44 1.09 3.79
C ARG A 168 17.53 1.40 2.78
N ARG A 169 18.47 0.47 2.55
CA ARG A 169 19.49 0.63 1.49
C ARG A 169 18.88 0.57 0.08
N LEU A 170 17.71 -0.03 -0.06
CA LEU A 170 16.95 -0.10 -1.31
C LEU A 170 16.00 1.09 -1.50
N GLY A 171 15.97 2.05 -0.57
CA GLY A 171 15.19 3.29 -0.68
C GLY A 171 13.93 3.35 0.18
N VAL A 172 13.60 2.32 0.96
CA VAL A 172 12.45 2.36 1.88
C VAL A 172 12.76 3.26 3.08
N PRO A 173 11.95 4.28 3.40
CA PRO A 173 12.30 5.33 4.37
C PRO A 173 12.11 4.91 5.85
N TYR A 174 12.75 3.81 6.28
CA TYR A 174 12.77 3.43 7.70
C TYR A 174 13.70 4.32 8.53
N THR A 175 13.19 4.81 9.65
CA THR A 175 13.96 5.56 10.65
C THR A 175 14.81 4.64 11.54
N ASP A 176 15.86 5.18 12.14
CA ASP A 176 16.67 4.41 13.12
C ASP A 176 15.84 3.97 14.33
N ALA A 177 14.88 4.80 14.76
CA ALA A 177 13.96 4.48 15.84
C ALA A 177 13.12 3.24 15.50
N GLN A 178 12.47 3.21 14.33
CA GLN A 178 11.68 2.06 13.86
C GLN A 178 12.51 0.79 13.76
N ILE A 179 13.77 0.89 13.31
CA ILE A 179 14.67 -0.28 13.22
C ILE A 179 15.06 -0.78 14.62
N ALA A 180 15.27 0.12 15.57
CA ALA A 180 15.63 -0.21 16.94
C ALA A 180 14.47 -0.84 17.72
N SER A 181 13.24 -0.35 17.50
CA SER A 181 12.02 -0.86 18.14
C SER A 181 11.36 -2.02 17.38
N ALA A 182 11.88 -2.43 16.21
CA ALA A 182 11.23 -3.35 15.29
C ALA A 182 10.60 -4.60 15.92
N VAL A 183 11.36 -5.28 16.79
CA VAL A 183 10.89 -6.52 17.45
C VAL A 183 9.81 -6.22 18.49
N ALA A 184 9.95 -5.12 19.24
CA ALA A 184 8.97 -4.72 20.24
C ALA A 184 7.65 -4.30 19.57
N ASP A 185 7.74 -3.51 18.51
CA ASP A 185 6.59 -3.05 17.73
C ASP A 185 5.87 -4.23 17.06
N ALA A 186 6.63 -5.18 16.51
CA ALA A 186 6.05 -6.41 15.94
C ALA A 186 5.26 -7.20 16.98
N ARG A 187 5.81 -7.38 18.19
CA ARG A 187 5.15 -8.10 19.29
C ARG A 187 3.89 -7.37 19.75
N ALA A 188 3.96 -6.04 19.93
CA ALA A 188 2.81 -5.25 20.35
C ALA A 188 1.66 -5.31 19.33
N GLN A 189 1.96 -5.22 18.03
CA GLN A 189 0.97 -5.39 16.98
C GLN A 189 0.39 -6.82 16.98
N ALA A 190 1.24 -7.83 17.17
CA ALA A 190 0.81 -9.22 17.20
C ALA A 190 -0.10 -9.53 18.40
N ASP A 191 0.21 -8.98 19.57
CA ASP A 191 -0.63 -9.09 20.77
C ASP A 191 -2.01 -8.48 20.53
N THR A 192 -2.08 -7.34 19.85
CA THR A 192 -3.35 -6.66 19.51
C THR A 192 -4.20 -7.51 18.57
N ILE A 193 -3.61 -8.01 17.49
CA ILE A 193 -4.31 -8.88 16.53
C ILE A 193 -4.78 -10.17 17.21
N ALA A 194 -3.91 -10.83 17.97
CA ALA A 194 -4.23 -12.07 18.66
C ALA A 194 -5.34 -11.88 19.71
N ALA A 195 -5.31 -10.77 20.46
CA ALA A 195 -6.38 -10.41 21.39
C ALA A 195 -7.71 -10.16 20.66
N GLY A 196 -7.67 -9.47 19.52
CA GLY A 196 -8.85 -9.23 18.67
C GLY A 196 -9.46 -10.53 18.13
N VAL A 197 -8.62 -11.49 17.74
CA VAL A 197 -9.05 -12.84 17.31
C VAL A 197 -9.69 -13.61 18.47
N ALA A 198 -9.06 -13.63 19.63
CA ALA A 198 -9.57 -14.32 20.82
C ALA A 198 -10.91 -13.72 21.30
N ALA A 199 -11.04 -12.39 21.30
CA ALA A 199 -12.27 -11.69 21.67
C ALA A 199 -13.47 -12.06 20.77
N GLN A 200 -13.21 -12.47 19.53
CA GLN A 200 -14.24 -12.91 18.57
C GLN A 200 -14.50 -14.44 18.64
N GLY A 201 -13.95 -15.14 19.63
CA GLY A 201 -14.08 -16.59 19.78
C GLY A 201 -13.17 -17.40 18.86
N GLY A 202 -12.02 -16.84 18.50
CA GLY A 202 -10.94 -17.52 17.79
C GLY A 202 -10.02 -18.34 18.68
N PRO A 203 -9.03 -19.05 18.08
CA PRO A 203 -7.98 -19.72 18.84
C PRO A 203 -7.18 -18.72 19.68
N GLU A 204 -6.85 -19.12 20.91
CA GLU A 204 -6.01 -18.32 21.81
C GLU A 204 -4.51 -18.51 21.48
N ARG A 205 -3.67 -17.64 22.06
CA ARG A 205 -2.19 -17.75 22.02
C ARG A 205 -1.60 -17.75 20.61
N LEU A 206 -2.17 -16.91 19.73
CA LEU A 206 -1.68 -16.72 18.37
C LEU A 206 -0.61 -15.63 18.23
N ALA A 207 -0.36 -14.82 19.26
CA ALA A 207 0.54 -13.67 19.18
C ALA A 207 1.97 -14.04 18.72
N ASP A 208 2.46 -15.22 19.09
CA ASP A 208 3.77 -15.72 18.69
C ASP A 208 3.74 -16.62 17.45
N ARG A 209 2.63 -16.68 16.71
CA ARG A 209 2.42 -17.59 15.57
C ARG A 209 2.52 -16.87 14.23
N GLU A 210 2.97 -17.59 13.22
CA GLU A 210 3.09 -17.10 11.83
C GLU A 210 1.77 -16.57 11.27
N ILE A 211 0.63 -17.18 11.64
CA ILE A 211 -0.68 -16.73 11.19
C ILE A 211 -0.95 -15.26 11.54
N THR A 212 -0.49 -14.79 12.70
CA THR A 212 -0.72 -13.41 13.15
C THR A 212 0.07 -12.42 12.29
N ALA A 213 1.30 -12.77 11.91
CA ALA A 213 2.09 -11.96 10.99
C ALA A 213 1.45 -11.92 9.59
N LEU A 214 1.01 -13.07 9.07
CA LEU A 214 0.32 -13.12 7.78
C LEU A 214 -0.96 -12.28 7.79
N VAL A 215 -1.76 -12.34 8.86
CA VAL A 215 -2.96 -11.50 9.01
C VAL A 215 -2.59 -10.02 9.01
N ALA A 216 -1.56 -9.60 9.74
CA ALA A 216 -1.09 -8.21 9.74
C ALA A 216 -0.79 -7.72 8.32
N TYR A 217 -0.04 -8.53 7.54
CA TYR A 217 0.26 -8.21 6.14
C TYR A 217 -1.00 -8.12 5.27
N LEU A 218 -1.91 -9.10 5.37
CA LEU A 218 -3.13 -9.12 4.57
C LEU A 218 -4.05 -7.94 4.87
N GLN A 219 -4.12 -7.53 6.14
CA GLN A 219 -4.91 -6.36 6.56
C GLN A 219 -4.32 -5.04 6.08
N ARG A 220 -3.04 -5.02 5.73
CA ARG A 220 -2.36 -3.83 5.23
C ARG A 220 -2.66 -3.54 3.75
N LEU A 221 -3.03 -4.56 2.98
CA LEU A 221 -3.15 -4.47 1.52
C LEU A 221 -4.24 -3.48 1.07
N GLY A 222 -3.81 -2.42 0.38
CA GLY A 222 -4.71 -1.43 -0.22
C GLY A 222 -5.18 -0.32 0.73
N VAL A 223 -4.78 -0.35 2.01
CA VAL A 223 -5.20 0.64 3.02
C VAL A 223 -4.70 2.05 2.66
N ASP A 224 -3.45 2.20 2.21
CA ASP A 224 -2.92 3.52 1.85
C ASP A 224 -3.62 4.10 0.62
N ARG A 225 -3.95 3.23 -0.35
CA ARG A 225 -4.68 3.68 -1.52
C ARG A 225 -6.10 4.12 -1.16
N ALA A 226 -6.77 3.40 -0.27
CA ALA A 226 -8.07 3.82 0.25
C ALA A 226 -7.97 5.21 0.91
N ARG A 227 -6.97 5.42 1.77
CA ARG A 227 -6.70 6.74 2.39
C ARG A 227 -6.40 7.83 1.36
N ALA A 228 -5.63 7.52 0.31
CA ALA A 228 -5.32 8.46 -0.75
C ALA A 228 -6.58 8.89 -1.51
N ILE A 229 -7.43 7.93 -1.87
CA ILE A 229 -8.69 8.20 -2.56
C ILE A 229 -9.65 9.01 -1.68
N ASP A 230 -9.73 8.69 -0.39
CA ASP A 230 -10.53 9.47 0.55
C ASP A 230 -10.01 10.91 0.66
N ALA A 231 -8.69 11.11 0.73
CA ALA A 231 -8.09 12.44 0.73
C ALA A 231 -8.35 13.20 -0.58
N GLU A 232 -8.25 12.53 -1.73
CA GLU A 232 -8.59 13.10 -3.05
C GLU A 232 -10.06 13.51 -3.13
N ARG A 233 -10.97 12.66 -2.66
CA ARG A 233 -12.40 12.94 -2.63
C ARG A 233 -12.72 14.12 -1.73
N THR A 234 -12.19 14.16 -0.51
CA THR A 234 -12.43 15.28 0.42
C THR A 234 -11.90 16.60 -0.12
N ARG A 235 -10.73 16.59 -0.80
CA ARG A 235 -10.22 17.80 -1.48
C ARG A 235 -11.18 18.24 -2.60
N ALA A 236 -11.63 17.31 -3.44
CA ALA A 236 -12.56 17.63 -4.54
C ALA A 236 -13.92 18.14 -4.04
N GLU A 237 -14.46 17.56 -2.97
CA GLU A 237 -15.69 18.04 -2.31
C GLU A 237 -15.50 19.46 -1.76
N GLY A 238 -14.35 19.75 -1.11
CA GLY A 238 -14.02 21.09 -0.64
C GLY A 238 -13.87 22.14 -1.76
N ASP A 239 -13.28 21.74 -2.89
CA ASP A 239 -13.15 22.62 -4.06
C ASP A 239 -14.52 22.94 -4.67
N LEU A 240 -15.43 21.96 -4.74
CA LEU A 240 -16.79 22.15 -5.21
C LEU A 240 -17.59 23.10 -4.30
N GLU A 241 -17.49 22.93 -2.99
CA GLU A 241 -18.12 23.83 -2.00
C GLU A 241 -17.55 25.27 -2.12
N ALA A 242 -16.25 25.42 -2.30
CA ALA A 242 -15.63 26.73 -2.51
C ALA A 242 -16.10 27.39 -3.82
N HIS A 243 -16.24 26.61 -4.89
CA HIS A 243 -16.80 27.08 -6.16
C HIS A 243 -18.27 27.48 -6.03
N GLU A 244 -19.09 26.72 -5.30
CA GLU A 244 -20.50 27.05 -5.05
C GLU A 244 -20.63 28.32 -4.21
N VAL A 245 -19.82 28.49 -3.16
CA VAL A 245 -19.79 29.72 -2.35
C VAL A 245 -19.37 30.93 -3.18
N GLN A 246 -18.39 30.77 -4.06
CA GLN A 246 -17.94 31.84 -4.96
C GLN A 246 -19.05 32.20 -5.96
N GLU A 247 -19.73 31.22 -6.54
CA GLU A 247 -20.87 31.44 -7.45
C GLU A 247 -22.04 32.13 -6.72
N ILE A 248 -22.36 31.73 -5.50
CA ILE A 248 -23.36 32.40 -4.65
C ILE A 248 -22.94 33.84 -4.37
N TYR A 249 -21.67 34.08 -4.03
CA TYR A 249 -21.16 35.42 -3.78
C TYR A 249 -21.28 36.31 -5.02
N GLU A 250 -20.83 35.83 -6.19
CA GLU A 250 -20.89 36.56 -7.46
C GLU A 250 -22.33 36.81 -7.92
N THR A 251 -23.24 35.86 -7.73
CA THR A 251 -24.66 36.01 -8.09
C THR A 251 -25.45 36.88 -7.12
N THR A 252 -25.08 36.90 -5.84
CA THR A 252 -25.77 37.67 -4.78
C THR A 252 -25.25 39.11 -4.71
N PHE A 253 -23.95 39.32 -4.87
CA PHE A 253 -23.30 40.63 -4.67
C PHE A 253 -22.80 41.27 -5.97
N GLY A 254 -22.91 40.58 -7.11
CA GLY A 254 -22.44 41.06 -8.42
C GLY A 254 -20.92 41.15 -8.50
N GLU A 255 -20.38 41.11 -9.72
CA GLU A 255 -18.95 41.37 -9.98
C GLU A 255 -18.62 42.85 -9.69
N GLY A 256 -18.47 43.24 -8.41
CA GLY A 256 -17.89 44.54 -8.06
C GLY A 256 -18.42 45.28 -6.82
N GLU A 257 -19.47 44.82 -6.15
CA GLU A 257 -19.95 45.47 -4.93
C GLU A 257 -19.84 44.53 -3.72
N GLY A 258 -18.61 44.35 -3.24
CA GLY A 258 -18.42 43.82 -1.88
C GLY A 258 -19.13 44.73 -0.87
N PRO A 259 -19.62 44.21 0.27
CA PRO A 259 -20.34 45.01 1.24
C PRO A 259 -19.47 46.21 1.64
N GLU A 260 -19.98 47.42 1.40
CA GLU A 260 -19.35 48.65 1.87
C GLU A 260 -19.29 48.53 3.40
N VAL A 261 -18.11 48.20 3.92
CA VAL A 261 -17.83 48.30 5.35
C VAL A 261 -17.93 49.78 5.65
N ARG A 262 -19.10 50.21 6.13
CA ARG A 262 -19.27 51.53 6.71
C ARG A 262 -18.39 51.57 7.94
N GLU A 263 -17.17 52.07 7.79
CA GLU A 263 -16.33 52.49 8.90
C GLU A 263 -17.09 53.60 9.62
N ASP A 264 -17.78 53.25 10.70
CA ASP A 264 -18.29 54.26 11.62
C ASP A 264 -17.07 54.98 12.21
N PRO A 265 -16.97 56.32 12.05
CA PRO A 265 -15.85 57.06 12.57
C PRO A 265 -16.06 57.24 14.06
N ASN A 266 -15.60 56.25 14.83
CA ASN A 266 -15.34 56.27 16.27
C ASN A 266 -16.48 56.72 17.22
N PRO A 267 -16.75 55.90 18.26
CA PRO A 267 -16.87 56.50 19.57
C PRO A 267 -15.99 55.77 20.57
N GLU A 268 -14.90 56.44 20.98
CA GLU A 268 -14.36 56.28 22.32
C GLU A 268 -15.51 56.48 23.31
N THR A 269 -15.96 55.41 23.95
CA THR A 269 -16.70 55.51 25.21
C THR A 269 -16.34 54.32 26.08
N ASP A 270 -15.78 54.67 27.23
CA ASP A 270 -15.34 53.85 28.34
C ASP A 270 -16.22 52.61 28.63
N MET A 271 -15.58 51.44 28.68
CA MET A 271 -16.10 50.31 29.43
C MET A 271 -14.98 49.80 30.35
N GLU A 272 -15.03 50.25 31.60
CA GLU A 272 -14.19 49.74 32.69
C GLU A 272 -14.37 48.22 32.80
N ILE A 273 -13.28 47.48 32.62
CA ILE A 273 -13.20 46.06 32.97
C ILE A 273 -13.00 45.99 34.48
N GLY A 274 -14.07 45.68 35.22
CA GLY A 274 -13.99 45.36 36.64
C GLY A 274 -13.10 44.13 36.89
N PRO A 275 -12.47 44.00 38.08
CA PRO A 275 -11.53 42.92 38.35
C PRO A 275 -12.25 41.56 38.40
N PRO A 276 -11.55 40.46 38.07
CA PRO A 276 -12.15 39.12 38.03
C PRO A 276 -12.53 38.62 39.44
N PRO A 277 -13.60 37.81 39.57
CA PRO A 277 -13.99 37.24 40.86
C PRO A 277 -12.98 36.17 41.33
N THR A 278 -12.66 36.21 42.62
CA THR A 278 -11.84 35.21 43.33
C THR A 278 -12.57 33.88 43.51
N PRO A 279 -11.84 32.74 43.54
CA PRO A 279 -12.43 31.41 43.66
C PRO A 279 -12.98 31.14 45.08
N ALA A 280 -14.21 30.62 45.15
CA ALA A 280 -14.81 30.17 46.40
C ALA A 280 -14.25 28.79 46.80
N THR A 281 -13.60 28.75 47.95
CA THR A 281 -13.28 27.51 48.69
C THR A 281 -14.53 27.00 49.38
N ASP A 282 -14.98 25.80 49.02
CA ASP A 282 -16.01 25.07 49.74
C ASP A 282 -15.34 24.10 50.73
N THR A 283 -15.40 24.44 52.01
CA THR A 283 -15.11 23.52 53.12
C THR A 283 -16.39 23.32 53.91
N ALA A 284 -16.72 22.04 54.08
CA ALA A 284 -17.85 21.47 54.80
C ALA A 284 -18.03 21.99 56.24
N PRO A 285 -19.18 21.65 56.83
CA PRO A 285 -19.16 20.80 58.03
C PRO A 285 -19.74 19.40 57.80
#